data_AF-A0A916S0R3-F1
#
_entry.id   AF-A0A916S0R3-F1
#
_cell.length_a   1.000
_cell.length_b   1.000
_cell.length_c   1.000
_cell.angle_alpha   90.00
_cell.angle_beta   90.00
_cell.angle_gamma   90.00
#
_symmetry.space_group_name_H-M   'P 1'
#
loop_
_entity.id
_entity.type
_entity.pdbx_description
1 polymer ?
#
loop_
_entity_poly.entity_id
_entity_poly.type
_entity_poly.pdbx_seq_one_letter_code
_entity_poly.pdbx_strand_id
1 'polypeptide(L)'
;MTDGSFVWHPDQDDTYDGDRYGQQTLTAADFSAFNKNSGKSFTMTGDGGHLILRPGEGTAYWAGTNYQKGVTTQITIKGGMLEIQSQPGDPPRILSLGSNRIQYVKIDITGSFIINDTTIMASAPNDFIEDQSPAVTVDVRPGGLFRTSQSVATPDIELSATWDVNVYEQGSASIISNIIEFLGGRITLYGAPPLQGGPTSTPGISFEAVATSLNPGDRVAALQINNEDISCRADSISRLQAPTMSFESADIKVEDTASITISCDSISFGDDDVVFAIAPGAAVITFAGLGDDRNPFKFIGGPISLPKGLLNFLTETKGDNKGKLRFRGMGGSAFDHAYLVESGILTVNGDKDTHALTGWVTETENGVPYFTLYLKAGR
;
A
#
# COMPACT_ATOMS: atom_id res chain seq x y z
N MET A 1 -1.30 -25.05 35.31
CA MET A 1 -2.22 -24.69 34.21
C MET A 1 -2.12 -25.80 33.20
N THR A 2 -3.21 -26.45 32.82
CA THR A 2 -3.15 -27.60 31.91
C THR A 2 -2.75 -27.15 30.52
N ASP A 3 -1.52 -27.52 30.14
CA ASP A 3 -0.94 -27.48 28.80
C ASP A 3 -1.94 -28.03 27.77
N GLY A 4 -2.42 -27.17 26.90
CA GLY A 4 -3.14 -27.57 25.69
C GLY A 4 -2.43 -26.99 24.49
N SER A 5 -2.24 -27.79 23.43
CA SER A 5 -1.90 -27.26 22.12
C SER A 5 -3.16 -26.69 21.47
N PHE A 6 -3.05 -25.50 20.89
CA PHE A 6 -4.09 -25.00 19.99
C PHE A 6 -4.12 -25.87 18.72
N VAL A 7 -5.31 -26.07 18.17
CA VAL A 7 -5.52 -26.81 16.92
C VAL A 7 -6.28 -25.91 15.97
N TRP A 8 -5.75 -25.77 14.75
CA TRP A 8 -6.39 -25.02 13.67
C TRP A 8 -7.41 -25.91 12.95
N HIS A 9 -8.61 -25.40 12.73
CA HIS A 9 -9.70 -26.11 12.08
C HIS A 9 -10.27 -25.29 10.91
N PRO A 10 -10.20 -25.80 9.67
CA PRO A 10 -10.71 -25.06 8.52
C PRO A 10 -12.22 -24.80 8.52
N ASP A 11 -13.01 -25.62 9.21
CA ASP A 11 -14.46 -25.70 9.11
C ASP A 11 -15.23 -25.14 10.32
N GLN A 12 -14.52 -24.55 11.28
CA GLN A 12 -15.12 -23.88 12.43
C GLN A 12 -14.42 -22.56 12.76
N ASP A 13 -15.10 -21.79 13.61
CA ASP A 13 -14.53 -20.58 14.19
C ASP A 13 -13.52 -20.98 15.26
N ASP A 14 -12.27 -20.53 15.10
CA ASP A 14 -11.21 -20.78 16.07
C ASP A 14 -10.87 -19.52 16.85
N THR A 15 -10.54 -19.71 18.13
CA THR A 15 -9.96 -18.65 18.97
C THR A 15 -8.64 -19.11 19.55
N TYR A 16 -7.58 -18.35 19.26
CA TYR A 16 -6.28 -18.47 19.91
C TYR A 16 -6.18 -17.43 21.04
N ASP A 17 -6.01 -17.92 22.27
CA ASP A 17 -5.75 -17.09 23.44
C ASP A 17 -4.26 -17.19 23.79
N GLY A 18 -3.52 -16.13 23.47
CA GLY A 18 -2.09 -15.98 23.69
C GLY A 18 -1.68 -16.04 25.15
N ASP A 19 -2.54 -15.59 26.07
CA ASP A 19 -2.24 -15.63 27.51
C ASP A 19 -2.36 -17.06 28.06
N ARG A 20 -3.21 -17.87 27.41
CA ARG A 20 -3.37 -19.30 27.72
C ARG A 20 -2.32 -20.17 27.05
N TYR A 21 -2.05 -19.95 25.77
CA TYR A 21 -1.24 -20.85 24.94
C TYR A 21 0.22 -20.41 24.79
N GLY A 22 0.54 -19.15 25.11
CA GLY A 22 1.88 -18.58 24.98
C GLY A 22 2.31 -18.41 23.53
N GLN A 23 3.50 -18.88 23.19
CA GLN A 23 3.96 -18.99 21.82
C GLN A 23 3.74 -20.42 21.32
N GLN A 24 3.12 -20.57 20.15
CA GLN A 24 2.95 -21.88 19.50
C GLN A 24 3.33 -21.84 18.03
N THR A 25 3.84 -22.95 17.53
CA THR A 25 4.09 -23.16 16.10
C THR A 25 3.27 -24.34 15.62
N LEU A 26 2.38 -24.10 14.67
CA LEU A 26 1.67 -25.15 13.94
C LEU A 26 2.43 -25.41 12.65
N THR A 27 2.84 -26.66 12.43
CA THR A 27 3.52 -27.08 11.20
C THR A 27 2.59 -27.98 10.41
N ALA A 28 2.48 -27.74 9.11
CA ALA A 28 1.72 -28.56 8.20
C ALA A 28 2.58 -28.97 7.00
N ALA A 29 2.35 -30.17 6.46
CA ALA A 29 3.04 -30.63 5.26
C ALA A 29 2.53 -29.93 3.98
N ASP A 30 1.30 -29.44 4.00
CA ASP A 30 0.64 -28.74 2.90
C ASP A 30 -0.03 -27.47 3.46
N PHE A 31 0.06 -26.36 2.74
CA PHE A 31 -0.48 -25.08 3.17
C PHE A 31 -2.02 -25.12 3.36
N SER A 32 -2.72 -25.99 2.64
CA SER A 32 -4.18 -26.17 2.75
C SER A 32 -4.66 -26.60 4.15
N ALA A 33 -3.76 -27.11 5.01
CA ALA A 33 -4.09 -27.36 6.42
C ALA A 33 -4.47 -26.09 7.19
N PHE A 34 -4.01 -24.92 6.72
CA PHE A 34 -4.33 -23.61 7.29
C PHE A 34 -5.44 -22.88 6.53
N ASN A 35 -6.26 -23.61 5.75
CA ASN A 35 -7.46 -23.06 5.15
C ASN A 35 -8.42 -22.49 6.20
N LYS A 36 -9.23 -21.52 5.78
CA LYS A 36 -10.48 -21.16 6.45
C LYS A 36 -11.61 -21.18 5.45
N ASN A 37 -12.57 -22.07 5.68
CA ASN A 37 -13.75 -22.20 4.83
C ASN A 37 -14.56 -20.90 4.86
N SER A 38 -15.30 -20.64 3.77
CA SER A 38 -16.18 -19.48 3.67
C SER A 38 -17.06 -19.32 4.91
N GLY A 39 -17.01 -18.15 5.54
CA GLY A 39 -17.79 -17.83 6.74
C GLY A 39 -17.23 -18.35 8.05
N LYS A 40 -16.08 -19.00 8.04
CA LYS A 40 -15.37 -19.40 9.25
C LYS A 40 -14.35 -18.34 9.60
N SER A 41 -14.16 -18.16 10.90
CA SER A 41 -13.33 -17.09 11.44
C SER A 41 -12.15 -17.63 12.24
N PHE A 42 -11.17 -16.76 12.39
CA PHE A 42 -10.08 -16.92 13.35
C PHE A 42 -9.99 -15.65 14.18
N THR A 43 -9.93 -15.80 15.50
CA THR A 43 -9.68 -14.69 16.42
C THR A 43 -8.45 -14.98 17.27
N MET A 44 -7.52 -14.03 17.31
CA MET A 44 -6.40 -14.02 18.24
C MET A 44 -6.62 -12.98 19.33
N THR A 45 -6.37 -13.38 20.57
CA THR A 45 -6.44 -12.56 21.78
C THR A 45 -5.20 -12.78 22.65
N GLY A 46 -4.97 -11.91 23.62
CA GLY A 46 -3.80 -12.00 24.52
C GLY A 46 -2.58 -11.30 23.95
N ASP A 47 -2.08 -10.29 24.64
CA ASP A 47 -1.04 -9.39 24.12
C ASP A 47 0.34 -10.05 24.02
N GLY A 48 0.60 -11.09 24.82
CA GLY A 48 1.86 -11.85 24.84
C GLY A 48 1.90 -13.04 23.89
N GLY A 49 0.82 -13.35 23.18
CA GLY A 49 0.71 -14.53 22.32
C GLY A 49 1.50 -14.41 21.02
N HIS A 50 2.08 -15.52 20.56
CA HIS A 50 2.67 -15.61 19.22
C HIS A 50 2.30 -16.94 18.58
N LEU A 51 1.38 -16.90 17.61
CA LEU A 51 1.01 -18.06 16.81
C LEU A 51 1.75 -18.02 15.47
N ILE A 52 2.60 -19.01 15.25
CA ILE A 52 3.33 -19.19 13.99
C ILE A 52 2.66 -20.32 13.19
N LEU A 53 2.17 -20.00 11.99
CA LEU A 53 1.76 -20.96 10.99
C LEU A 53 2.94 -21.23 10.06
N ARG A 54 3.47 -22.45 10.11
CA ARG A 54 4.59 -22.91 9.27
C ARG A 54 4.05 -23.89 8.23
N PRO A 55 3.58 -23.40 7.06
CA PRO A 55 3.07 -24.27 6.02
C PRO A 55 4.15 -25.11 5.37
N GLY A 56 3.74 -26.11 4.59
CA GLY A 56 4.56 -26.76 3.58
C GLY A 56 4.24 -26.17 2.21
N GLU A 57 4.34 -26.95 1.14
CA GLU A 57 4.01 -26.48 -0.22
C GLU A 57 2.49 -26.26 -0.42
N GLY A 58 2.14 -25.53 -1.48
CA GLY A 58 0.75 -25.40 -1.93
C GLY A 58 0.09 -24.07 -1.61
N THR A 59 -1.24 -24.09 -1.48
CA THR A 59 -2.07 -22.89 -1.36
C THR A 59 -3.02 -23.02 -0.18
N ALA A 60 -3.06 -22.00 0.68
CA ALA A 60 -4.13 -21.81 1.64
C ALA A 60 -5.17 -20.83 1.09
N TYR A 61 -6.44 -21.17 1.27
CA TYR A 61 -7.58 -20.31 0.94
C TYR A 61 -8.23 -19.84 2.24
N TRP A 62 -8.25 -18.53 2.45
CA TRP A 62 -9.09 -17.91 3.46
C TRP A 62 -10.33 -17.37 2.75
N ALA A 63 -11.49 -17.84 3.21
CA ALA A 63 -12.79 -17.89 2.53
C ALA A 63 -13.05 -19.10 1.61
N GLY A 64 -12.12 -20.06 1.55
CA GLY A 64 -12.30 -21.36 0.90
C GLY A 64 -12.61 -21.32 -0.60
N THR A 65 -12.77 -22.49 -1.22
CA THR A 65 -13.15 -22.64 -2.65
C THR A 65 -14.65 -22.86 -2.86
N ASN A 66 -15.38 -23.13 -1.77
CA ASN A 66 -16.81 -23.43 -1.82
C ASN A 66 -17.64 -22.15 -1.89
N TYR A 67 -18.51 -22.08 -2.89
CA TYR A 67 -19.40 -20.94 -3.10
C TYR A 67 -20.43 -20.81 -1.96
N GLN A 68 -20.32 -19.73 -1.20
CA GLN A 68 -21.38 -19.26 -0.30
C GLN A 68 -21.54 -17.74 -0.48
N LYS A 69 -22.57 -17.34 -1.22
CA LYS A 69 -22.82 -15.93 -1.52
C LYS A 69 -23.05 -15.13 -0.23
N GLY A 70 -22.36 -14.00 -0.09
CA GLY A 70 -22.62 -13.01 0.96
C GLY A 70 -22.10 -13.40 2.34
N VAL A 71 -21.18 -14.35 2.42
CA VAL A 71 -20.57 -14.77 3.68
C VAL A 71 -19.14 -14.22 3.78
N THR A 72 -18.83 -13.62 4.92
CA THR A 72 -17.51 -13.04 5.20
C THR A 72 -16.69 -13.97 6.09
N THR A 73 -15.45 -14.23 5.68
CA THR A 73 -14.44 -14.91 6.50
C THR A 73 -13.64 -13.84 7.23
N GLN A 74 -13.68 -13.87 8.56
CA GLN A 74 -13.06 -12.84 9.38
C GLN A 74 -11.82 -13.35 10.11
N ILE A 75 -10.71 -12.64 9.96
CA ILE A 75 -9.45 -12.89 10.67
C ILE A 75 -9.21 -11.69 11.58
N THR A 76 -9.36 -11.87 12.88
CA THR A 76 -9.25 -10.77 13.85
C THR A 76 -8.05 -10.98 14.76
N ILE A 77 -7.10 -10.06 14.76
CA ILE A 77 -5.93 -10.09 15.65
C ILE A 77 -6.07 -8.96 16.67
N LYS A 78 -6.68 -9.25 17.82
CA LYS A 78 -6.94 -8.23 18.86
C LYS A 78 -5.70 -7.87 19.68
N GLY A 79 -4.75 -8.80 19.78
CA GLY A 79 -3.50 -8.66 20.52
C GLY A 79 -2.53 -9.79 20.12
N GLY A 80 -1.26 -9.65 20.51
CA GLY A 80 -0.20 -10.60 20.17
C GLY A 80 0.16 -10.60 18.68
N MET A 81 0.75 -11.70 18.21
CA MET A 81 1.27 -11.84 16.84
C MET A 81 0.81 -13.12 16.15
N LEU A 82 0.13 -12.99 15.02
CA LEU A 82 -0.03 -14.08 14.05
C LEU A 82 1.08 -13.94 12.99
N GLU A 83 1.87 -14.98 12.81
CA GLU A 83 2.92 -15.03 11.80
C GLU A 83 2.68 -16.22 10.86
N ILE A 84 2.66 -15.97 9.55
CA ILE A 84 2.83 -17.01 8.54
C ILE A 84 4.29 -17.00 8.14
N GLN A 85 5.00 -18.09 8.43
CA GLN A 85 6.44 -18.18 8.26
C GLN A 85 6.80 -19.37 7.37
N SER A 86 7.34 -19.06 6.20
CA SER A 86 8.00 -20.04 5.33
C SER A 86 9.51 -20.00 5.51
N GLN A 87 10.22 -21.09 5.18
CA GLN A 87 11.68 -21.08 5.20
C GLN A 87 12.23 -20.56 3.86
N PRO A 88 13.31 -19.79 3.87
CA PRO A 88 13.99 -19.38 2.63
C PRO A 88 14.38 -20.60 1.79
N GLY A 89 13.96 -20.61 0.52
CA GLY A 89 14.22 -21.71 -0.42
C GLY A 89 13.14 -22.79 -0.47
N ASP A 90 12.08 -22.68 0.34
CA ASP A 90 10.89 -23.50 0.20
C ASP A 90 10.19 -23.26 -1.16
N PRO A 91 9.47 -24.26 -1.72
CA PRO A 91 8.68 -24.06 -2.93
C PRO A 91 7.64 -22.95 -2.75
N PRO A 92 7.15 -22.33 -3.83
CA PRO A 92 6.17 -21.26 -3.77
C PRO A 92 4.95 -21.63 -2.91
N ARG A 93 4.54 -20.69 -2.06
CA ARG A 93 3.40 -20.82 -1.15
C ARG A 93 2.49 -19.65 -1.35
N ILE A 94 1.21 -19.93 -1.53
CA ILE A 94 0.23 -18.91 -1.87
C ILE A 94 -0.79 -18.84 -0.75
N LEU A 95 -0.91 -17.69 -0.11
CA LEU A 95 -2.07 -17.33 0.68
C LEU A 95 -3.07 -16.63 -0.24
N SER A 96 -4.13 -17.34 -0.62
CA SER A 96 -5.22 -16.81 -1.41
C SER A 96 -6.30 -16.24 -0.48
N LEU A 97 -6.49 -14.93 -0.55
CA LEU A 97 -7.51 -14.18 0.18
C LEU A 97 -8.69 -13.93 -0.75
N GLY A 98 -9.76 -14.70 -0.54
CA GLY A 98 -10.88 -14.78 -1.47
C GLY A 98 -10.57 -15.67 -2.69
N SER A 99 -11.60 -16.32 -3.21
CA SER A 99 -11.55 -17.00 -4.51
C SER A 99 -12.30 -16.18 -5.57
N ASN A 100 -12.20 -16.59 -6.84
CA ASN A 100 -12.88 -16.04 -8.02
C ASN A 100 -14.43 -15.97 -7.98
N ARG A 101 -15.04 -16.02 -6.79
CA ARG A 101 -16.48 -16.00 -6.53
C ARG A 101 -16.77 -15.02 -5.39
N ILE A 102 -18.01 -14.53 -5.30
CA ILE A 102 -18.54 -13.53 -4.34
C ILE A 102 -18.31 -13.92 -2.87
N GLN A 103 -17.07 -13.83 -2.41
CA GLN A 103 -16.60 -14.16 -1.07
C GLN A 103 -15.82 -12.97 -0.55
N TYR A 104 -15.99 -12.68 0.73
CA TYR A 104 -15.36 -11.53 1.36
C TYR A 104 -14.40 -12.01 2.45
N VAL A 105 -13.18 -11.50 2.44
CA VAL A 105 -12.24 -11.65 3.54
C VAL A 105 -12.14 -10.33 4.27
N LYS A 106 -12.34 -10.34 5.58
CA LYS A 106 -12.06 -9.18 6.43
C LYS A 106 -10.97 -9.52 7.43
N ILE A 107 -9.89 -8.76 7.41
CA ILE A 107 -8.79 -8.86 8.36
C ILE A 107 -8.83 -7.60 9.24
N ASP A 108 -8.98 -7.75 10.56
CA ASP A 108 -9.02 -6.63 11.51
C ASP A 108 -7.88 -6.80 12.52
N ILE A 109 -6.96 -5.83 12.57
CA ILE A 109 -5.64 -5.98 13.20
C ILE A 109 -5.44 -4.86 14.22
N THR A 110 -5.45 -5.21 15.50
CA THR A 110 -4.97 -4.38 16.62
C THR A 110 -3.64 -4.89 17.18
N GLY A 111 -3.35 -6.19 17.03
CA GLY A 111 -2.03 -6.79 17.29
C GLY A 111 -1.13 -6.78 16.05
N SER A 112 -0.37 -7.85 15.82
CA SER A 112 0.51 -7.99 14.64
C SER A 112 0.07 -9.14 13.75
N PHE A 113 -0.02 -8.90 12.44
CA PHE A 113 -0.15 -9.94 11.42
C PHE A 113 1.01 -9.84 10.44
N ILE A 114 1.89 -10.84 10.46
CA ILE A 114 3.13 -10.89 9.69
C ILE A 114 3.08 -12.05 8.72
N ILE A 115 3.41 -11.81 7.46
CA ILE A 115 3.51 -12.82 6.40
C ILE A 115 4.92 -12.77 5.82
N ASN A 116 5.68 -13.83 6.03
CA ASN A 116 7.05 -13.95 5.56
C ASN A 116 7.16 -15.04 4.49
N ASP A 117 7.86 -14.72 3.39
CA ASP A 117 8.23 -15.68 2.34
C ASP A 117 7.02 -16.46 1.78
N THR A 118 5.92 -15.74 1.60
CA THR A 118 4.65 -16.29 1.12
C THR A 118 4.04 -15.30 0.13
N THR A 119 3.65 -15.79 -1.05
CA THR A 119 2.91 -15.03 -2.05
C THR A 119 1.52 -14.78 -1.53
N ILE A 120 1.06 -13.53 -1.59
CA ILE A 120 -0.32 -13.18 -1.26
C ILE A 120 -1.01 -12.93 -2.58
N MET A 121 -2.13 -13.62 -2.78
CA MET A 121 -3.02 -13.38 -3.90
C MET A 121 -4.38 -12.97 -3.38
N ALA A 122 -4.89 -11.87 -3.89
CA ALA A 122 -6.27 -11.49 -3.71
C ALA A 122 -6.99 -11.66 -5.04
N SER A 123 -8.13 -12.35 -5.06
CA SER A 123 -8.95 -12.50 -6.28
C SER A 123 -10.37 -12.00 -6.03
N ALA A 124 -10.90 -11.22 -6.97
CA ALA A 124 -12.29 -10.78 -7.01
C ALA A 124 -13.03 -11.55 -8.10
N PRO A 125 -14.36 -11.73 -7.99
CA PRO A 125 -15.15 -12.27 -9.08
C PRO A 125 -15.12 -11.33 -10.30
N ASN A 126 -14.91 -11.90 -11.50
CA ASN A 126 -14.97 -11.18 -12.78
C ASN A 126 -16.31 -10.48 -13.03
N ASP A 127 -17.38 -10.92 -12.37
CA ASP A 127 -18.73 -10.34 -12.46
C ASP A 127 -18.91 -9.17 -11.47
N PHE A 128 -17.92 -8.27 -11.44
CA PHE A 128 -17.89 -7.15 -10.51
C PHE A 128 -19.15 -6.30 -10.67
N ILE A 129 -20.02 -6.33 -9.65
CA ILE A 129 -21.14 -5.39 -9.54
C ILE A 129 -20.56 -4.18 -8.82
N GLU A 130 -20.48 -3.04 -9.52
CA GLU A 130 -19.87 -1.76 -9.09
C GLU A 130 -20.24 -1.28 -7.66
N ASP A 131 -21.28 -1.84 -7.04
CA ASP A 131 -21.84 -1.39 -5.76
C ASP A 131 -21.54 -2.31 -4.56
N GLN A 132 -20.74 -3.39 -4.70
CA GLN A 132 -20.48 -4.31 -3.57
C GLN A 132 -19.01 -4.33 -3.16
N SER A 133 -18.79 -3.90 -1.91
CA SER A 133 -17.62 -4.06 -1.01
C SER A 133 -16.41 -4.83 -1.55
N PRO A 134 -15.18 -4.37 -1.27
CA PRO A 134 -13.97 -5.05 -1.73
C PRO A 134 -13.97 -6.54 -1.34
N ALA A 135 -13.45 -7.39 -2.24
CA ALA A 135 -13.28 -8.83 -1.99
C ALA A 135 -12.42 -9.09 -0.75
N VAL A 136 -11.46 -8.20 -0.46
CA VAL A 136 -10.66 -8.24 0.76
C VAL A 136 -10.60 -6.86 1.41
N THR A 137 -10.83 -6.80 2.72
CA THR A 137 -10.58 -5.60 3.53
C THR A 137 -9.57 -5.93 4.61
N VAL A 138 -8.54 -5.09 4.74
CA VAL A 138 -7.58 -5.11 5.86
C VAL A 138 -7.70 -3.80 6.62
N ASP A 139 -8.28 -3.88 7.82
CA ASP A 139 -8.37 -2.79 8.77
C ASP A 139 -7.20 -2.92 9.78
N VAL A 140 -6.20 -2.03 9.70
CA VAL A 140 -5.12 -1.91 10.68
C VAL A 140 -5.49 -0.82 11.68
N ARG A 141 -5.91 -1.24 12.87
CA ARG A 141 -6.37 -0.39 13.98
C ARG A 141 -5.20 0.29 14.71
N PRO A 142 -5.47 1.22 15.63
CA PRO A 142 -4.42 1.89 16.39
C PRO A 142 -3.51 0.88 17.11
N GLY A 143 -2.19 1.00 16.91
CA GLY A 143 -1.19 0.07 17.46
C GLY A 143 -1.03 -1.25 16.69
N GLY A 144 -1.87 -1.49 15.69
CA GLY A 144 -1.80 -2.67 14.83
C GLY A 144 -0.64 -2.63 13.84
N LEU A 145 -0.12 -3.80 13.49
CA LEU A 145 0.91 -3.98 12.47
C LEU A 145 0.46 -5.02 11.45
N PHE A 146 0.34 -4.63 10.19
CA PHE A 146 0.28 -5.55 9.06
C PHE A 146 1.60 -5.52 8.32
N ARG A 147 2.27 -6.66 8.17
CA ARG A 147 3.53 -6.72 7.45
C ARG A 147 3.58 -7.93 6.54
N THR A 148 4.02 -7.70 5.32
CA THR A 148 4.38 -8.75 4.37
C THR A 148 5.81 -8.51 3.93
N SER A 149 6.63 -9.55 3.93
CA SER A 149 7.99 -9.48 3.40
C SER A 149 8.37 -10.76 2.68
N GLN A 150 8.89 -10.62 1.47
CA GLN A 150 9.45 -11.71 0.70
C GLN A 150 10.98 -11.62 0.65
N SER A 151 11.64 -12.76 0.86
CA SER A 151 13.05 -12.95 0.58
C SER A 151 13.25 -13.42 -0.87
N VAL A 152 14.53 -13.41 -1.26
CA VAL A 152 15.08 -13.53 -2.62
C VAL A 152 14.52 -14.69 -3.48
N ALA A 153 13.93 -15.72 -2.89
CA ALA A 153 13.64 -16.99 -3.55
C ALA A 153 12.16 -17.25 -3.90
N THR A 154 11.22 -16.38 -3.51
CA THR A 154 9.77 -16.62 -3.67
C THR A 154 9.09 -15.57 -4.56
N PRO A 155 8.08 -15.94 -5.37
CA PRO A 155 7.51 -15.06 -6.39
C PRO A 155 6.56 -13.99 -5.83
N ASP A 156 6.44 -12.91 -6.62
CA ASP A 156 5.57 -11.72 -6.62
C ASP A 156 4.42 -11.63 -5.58
N ILE A 157 4.09 -10.41 -5.16
CA ILE A 157 2.82 -10.10 -4.49
C ILE A 157 1.89 -9.52 -5.55
N GLU A 158 0.87 -10.29 -5.91
CA GLU A 158 -0.16 -9.92 -6.87
C GLU A 158 -1.47 -9.68 -6.13
N LEU A 159 -1.90 -8.43 -6.04
CA LEU A 159 -3.18 -8.05 -5.46
C LEU A 159 -4.14 -7.78 -6.63
N SER A 160 -4.60 -8.86 -7.28
CA SER A 160 -5.38 -8.80 -8.52
C SER A 160 -6.90 -8.63 -8.34
N ALA A 161 -7.31 -8.08 -7.21
CA ALA A 161 -8.70 -7.94 -6.80
C ALA A 161 -8.92 -6.64 -6.07
N THR A 162 -10.16 -6.14 -6.13
CA THR A 162 -10.62 -5.05 -5.26
C THR A 162 -10.28 -5.34 -3.81
N TRP A 163 -9.30 -4.61 -3.33
CA TRP A 163 -8.75 -4.74 -2.01
C TRP A 163 -8.81 -3.38 -1.32
N ASP A 164 -9.30 -3.36 -0.10
CA ASP A 164 -9.23 -2.17 0.74
C ASP A 164 -8.19 -2.36 1.86
N VAL A 165 -7.12 -1.56 1.86
CA VAL A 165 -6.27 -1.40 3.04
C VAL A 165 -6.64 -0.11 3.75
N ASN A 166 -7.14 -0.22 4.98
CA ASN A 166 -7.43 0.91 5.84
C ASN A 166 -6.48 0.93 7.03
N VAL A 167 -5.64 1.96 7.14
CA VAL A 167 -4.75 2.14 8.29
C VAL A 167 -5.25 3.31 9.13
N TYR A 168 -5.58 3.05 10.39
CA TYR A 168 -6.18 4.01 11.30
C TYR A 168 -5.20 4.41 12.40
N GLU A 169 -5.16 5.71 12.72
CA GLU A 169 -4.36 6.22 13.84
C GLU A 169 -2.92 5.69 13.78
N GLN A 170 -2.32 5.31 14.91
CA GLN A 170 -0.96 4.77 15.02
C GLN A 170 -0.80 3.33 14.48
N GLY A 171 -1.71 2.85 13.63
CA GLY A 171 -1.53 1.59 12.90
C GLY A 171 -0.43 1.70 11.85
N SER A 172 0.12 0.56 11.42
CA SER A 172 1.12 0.51 10.35
C SER A 172 0.93 -0.68 9.41
N ALA A 173 1.10 -0.44 8.10
CA ALA A 173 1.14 -1.48 7.08
C ALA A 173 2.43 -1.41 6.26
N SER A 174 3.08 -2.55 6.02
CA SER A 174 4.26 -2.63 5.18
C SER A 174 4.20 -3.84 4.25
N ILE A 175 4.38 -3.60 2.95
CA ILE A 175 4.48 -4.66 1.94
C ILE A 175 5.85 -4.53 1.29
N ILE A 176 6.67 -5.58 1.43
CA ILE A 176 8.01 -5.65 0.84
C ILE A 176 8.06 -6.87 -0.07
N SER A 177 8.27 -6.66 -1.35
CA SER A 177 8.27 -7.71 -2.38
C SER A 177 9.26 -7.39 -3.50
N ASN A 178 9.49 -8.33 -4.41
CA ASN A 178 10.19 -8.02 -5.66
C ASN A 178 9.26 -7.26 -6.63
N ILE A 179 8.02 -7.73 -6.75
CA ILE A 179 6.95 -7.09 -7.53
C ILE A 179 5.74 -6.90 -6.63
N ILE A 180 5.18 -5.69 -6.67
CA ILE A 180 3.90 -5.35 -6.06
C ILE A 180 3.01 -4.87 -7.19
N GLU A 181 1.93 -5.59 -7.44
CA GLU A 181 0.93 -5.24 -8.45
C GLU A 181 -0.42 -5.08 -7.77
N PHE A 182 -0.99 -3.88 -7.89
CA PHE A 182 -2.35 -3.56 -7.45
C PHE A 182 -3.25 -3.46 -8.69
N LEU A 183 -4.28 -4.31 -8.79
CA LEU A 183 -5.24 -4.34 -9.91
C LEU A 183 -6.67 -4.11 -9.41
N GLY A 184 -6.96 -2.88 -8.99
CA GLY A 184 -8.27 -2.48 -8.50
C GLY A 184 -8.38 -2.52 -6.99
N GLY A 185 -8.86 -1.43 -6.39
CA GLY A 185 -8.96 -1.34 -4.93
C GLY A 185 -8.91 0.08 -4.39
N ARG A 186 -8.71 0.16 -3.07
CA ARG A 186 -8.49 1.42 -2.35
C ARG A 186 -7.52 1.24 -1.19
N ILE A 187 -6.63 2.20 -1.03
CA ILE A 187 -5.71 2.27 0.11
C ILE A 187 -5.98 3.58 0.82
N THR A 188 -6.50 3.54 2.05
CA THR A 188 -6.84 4.73 2.82
C THR A 188 -6.08 4.78 4.15
N LEU A 189 -5.48 5.94 4.45
CA LEU A 189 -4.86 6.22 5.74
C LEU A 189 -5.65 7.28 6.50
N TYR A 190 -6.10 6.94 7.70
CA TYR A 190 -6.88 7.78 8.61
C TYR A 190 -6.01 8.32 9.76
N GLY A 191 -4.94 9.04 9.41
CA GLY A 191 -4.08 9.75 10.35
C GLY A 191 -3.14 8.87 11.16
N ALA A 192 -2.01 8.49 10.56
CA ALA A 192 -0.95 7.75 11.26
C ALA A 192 0.23 8.66 11.57
N PRO A 193 0.20 9.40 12.71
CA PRO A 193 1.39 10.11 13.14
C PRO A 193 2.51 9.10 13.36
N PRO A 194 3.75 9.47 13.04
CA PRO A 194 4.87 8.60 13.32
C PRO A 194 4.91 8.26 14.81
N LEU A 195 5.15 6.99 15.13
CA LEU A 195 5.51 6.59 16.49
C LEU A 195 6.70 7.46 16.91
N GLN A 196 6.46 8.41 17.82
CA GLN A 196 7.45 9.43 18.20
C GLN A 196 8.73 8.74 18.70
N GLY A 197 9.88 9.03 18.08
CA GLY A 197 11.15 8.47 18.58
C GLY A 197 12.44 8.61 17.76
N GLY A 198 12.46 9.22 16.56
CA GLY A 198 13.73 9.42 15.85
C GLY A 198 13.63 10.06 14.46
N PRO A 199 14.78 10.42 13.83
CA PRO A 199 14.87 11.05 12.51
C PRO A 199 14.45 10.13 11.35
N THR A 200 14.03 8.90 11.65
CA THR A 200 13.41 7.93 10.75
C THR A 200 12.03 7.61 11.31
N SER A 201 11.06 8.49 11.07
CA SER A 201 9.65 8.21 11.31
C SER A 201 9.27 6.93 10.55
N THR A 202 8.83 5.88 11.24
CA THR A 202 8.23 4.71 10.58
C THR A 202 6.97 5.19 9.86
N PRO A 203 6.87 5.05 8.53
CA PRO A 203 5.68 5.45 7.82
C PRO A 203 4.48 4.59 8.24
N GLY A 204 3.28 5.19 8.28
CA GLY A 204 2.02 4.48 8.49
C GLY A 204 1.76 3.46 7.38
N ILE A 205 2.15 3.76 6.13
CA ILE A 205 2.22 2.77 5.04
C ILE A 205 3.57 2.83 4.34
N SER A 206 4.19 1.66 4.13
CA SER A 206 5.38 1.49 3.27
C SER A 206 5.17 0.37 2.26
N PHE A 207 5.13 0.71 0.97
CA PHE A 207 5.19 -0.27 -0.11
C PHE A 207 6.56 -0.19 -0.77
N GLU A 208 7.33 -1.27 -0.68
CA GLU A 208 8.72 -1.31 -1.11
C GLU A 208 8.94 -2.50 -2.05
N ALA A 209 9.09 -2.22 -3.35
CA ALA A 209 9.55 -3.20 -4.32
C ALA A 209 11.08 -3.18 -4.35
N VAL A 210 11.73 -4.26 -3.92
CA VAL A 210 13.19 -4.34 -3.80
C VAL A 210 13.70 -5.52 -4.63
N ALA A 211 14.64 -5.24 -5.54
CA ALA A 211 15.26 -6.27 -6.35
C ALA A 211 16.17 -7.10 -5.44
N THR A 212 15.70 -8.28 -5.08
CA THR A 212 16.44 -9.21 -4.22
C THR A 212 17.35 -10.15 -5.02
N SER A 213 17.18 -10.20 -6.35
CA SER A 213 17.98 -11.03 -7.26
C SER A 213 19.37 -10.44 -7.52
N LEU A 214 20.42 -11.27 -7.37
CA LEU A 214 21.79 -10.99 -7.81
C LEU A 214 22.00 -11.19 -9.32
N ASN A 215 21.00 -11.72 -10.04
CA ASN A 215 21.09 -11.98 -11.48
C ASN A 215 20.57 -10.78 -12.28
N PRO A 216 21.42 -10.08 -13.06
CA PRO A 216 21.06 -8.87 -13.81
C PRO A 216 20.03 -9.03 -14.94
N GLY A 217 19.36 -10.19 -15.05
CA GLY A 217 18.36 -10.50 -16.08
C GLY A 217 16.99 -10.89 -15.54
N ASP A 218 16.85 -11.11 -14.23
CA ASP A 218 15.59 -11.52 -13.61
C ASP A 218 14.88 -10.26 -13.09
N ARG A 219 13.77 -9.91 -13.76
CA ARG A 219 12.74 -8.89 -13.42
C ARG A 219 13.23 -7.70 -12.56
N VAL A 220 13.23 -6.51 -13.16
CA VAL A 220 13.45 -5.26 -12.42
C VAL A 220 12.35 -5.10 -11.38
N ALA A 221 12.72 -4.94 -10.09
CA ALA A 221 11.74 -4.75 -9.04
C ALA A 221 10.82 -3.56 -9.36
N ALA A 222 9.53 -3.83 -9.28
CA ALA A 222 8.51 -2.95 -9.82
C ALA A 222 7.31 -2.80 -8.89
N LEU A 223 6.77 -1.60 -8.84
CA LEU A 223 5.48 -1.30 -8.25
C LEU A 223 4.53 -0.86 -9.37
N GLN A 224 3.45 -1.60 -9.55
CA GLN A 224 2.42 -1.32 -10.56
C GLN A 224 1.11 -0.99 -9.83
N ILE A 225 0.54 0.17 -10.14
CA ILE A 225 -0.68 0.69 -9.50
C ILE A 225 -1.70 0.92 -10.62
N ASN A 226 -2.67 0.01 -10.72
CA ASN A 226 -3.65 -0.01 -11.80
C ASN A 226 -5.08 0.02 -11.22
N ASN A 227 -5.90 1.00 -11.61
CA ASN A 227 -7.28 1.17 -11.10
C ASN A 227 -7.38 1.34 -9.58
N GLU A 228 -6.48 2.12 -8.98
CA GLU A 228 -6.35 2.24 -7.52
C GLU A 228 -6.53 3.67 -7.03
N ASP A 229 -7.27 3.80 -5.92
CA ASP A 229 -7.37 5.03 -5.13
C ASP A 229 -6.44 4.96 -3.91
N ILE A 230 -5.42 5.80 -3.82
CA ILE A 230 -4.59 5.96 -2.62
C ILE A 230 -4.91 7.31 -1.95
N SER A 231 -5.50 7.26 -0.76
CA SER A 231 -5.87 8.46 0.01
C SER A 231 -5.10 8.56 1.32
N CYS A 232 -4.30 9.61 1.49
CA CYS A 232 -3.59 9.94 2.72
C CYS A 232 -4.22 11.16 3.40
N ARG A 233 -4.59 11.05 4.68
CA ARG A 233 -5.36 12.08 5.41
C ARG A 233 -4.77 12.40 6.79
N ALA A 234 -5.24 13.48 7.40
CA ALA A 234 -4.78 13.96 8.70
C ALA A 234 -3.26 14.16 8.75
N ASP A 235 -2.53 13.51 9.64
CA ASP A 235 -1.07 13.62 9.83
C ASP A 235 -0.31 12.35 9.37
N SER A 236 -0.93 11.54 8.51
CA SER A 236 -0.33 10.29 8.03
C SER A 236 0.95 10.51 7.22
N ILE A 237 1.95 9.66 7.43
CA ILE A 237 3.18 9.61 6.61
C ILE A 237 3.23 8.29 5.83
N SER A 238 3.32 8.39 4.50
CA SER A 238 3.29 7.25 3.59
C SER A 238 4.52 7.21 2.68
N ARG A 239 4.87 6.02 2.20
CA ARG A 239 5.96 5.83 1.25
C ARG A 239 5.64 4.76 0.21
N LEU A 240 5.84 5.11 -1.05
CA LEU A 240 5.92 4.20 -2.18
C LEU A 240 7.37 4.18 -2.66
N GLN A 241 7.97 3.01 -2.82
CA GLN A 241 9.36 2.88 -3.22
C GLN A 241 9.59 1.68 -4.14
N ALA A 242 10.18 1.90 -5.31
CA ALA A 242 10.51 0.86 -6.27
C ALA A 242 11.50 1.39 -7.32
N PRO A 243 12.44 0.58 -7.85
CA PRO A 243 13.29 1.00 -8.97
C PRO A 243 12.48 1.50 -10.17
N THR A 244 11.43 0.77 -10.54
CA THR A 244 10.48 1.15 -11.59
C THR A 244 9.06 1.23 -11.03
N MET A 245 8.32 2.27 -11.39
CA MET A 245 6.90 2.40 -11.07
C MET A 245 6.07 2.61 -12.34
N SER A 246 4.89 2.02 -12.40
CA SER A 246 3.87 2.31 -13.42
C SER A 246 2.53 2.61 -12.80
N PHE A 247 1.83 3.60 -13.35
CA PHE A 247 0.50 4.01 -12.92
C PHE A 247 -0.45 3.97 -14.12
N GLU A 248 -1.62 3.33 -13.95
CA GLU A 248 -2.69 3.25 -14.94
C GLU A 248 -4.02 3.47 -14.22
N SER A 249 -4.83 4.46 -14.63
CA SER A 249 -6.11 4.77 -13.97
C SER A 249 -6.00 4.88 -12.43
N ALA A 250 -5.06 5.69 -11.93
CA ALA A 250 -4.75 5.77 -10.49
C ALA A 250 -4.95 7.19 -9.94
N ASP A 251 -5.62 7.32 -8.79
CA ASP A 251 -5.78 8.58 -8.07
C ASP A 251 -5.05 8.53 -6.72
N ILE A 252 -4.02 9.38 -6.58
CA ILE A 252 -3.27 9.54 -5.36
C ILE A 252 -3.62 10.90 -4.76
N LYS A 253 -4.45 10.89 -3.72
CA LYS A 253 -4.93 12.08 -3.03
C LYS A 253 -4.30 12.23 -1.64
N VAL A 254 -3.75 13.40 -1.35
CA VAL A 254 -3.19 13.75 -0.03
C VAL A 254 -3.86 15.02 0.50
N GLU A 255 -4.34 15.00 1.74
CA GLU A 255 -5.06 16.12 2.37
C GLU A 255 -4.63 16.39 3.81
N ASP A 256 -5.17 17.46 4.40
CA ASP A 256 -4.85 17.93 5.75
C ASP A 256 -3.35 18.22 5.93
N THR A 257 -2.63 17.47 6.77
CA THR A 257 -1.19 17.60 7.01
C THR A 257 -0.42 16.35 6.56
N ALA A 258 -1.07 15.47 5.80
CA ALA A 258 -0.52 14.19 5.43
C ALA A 258 0.63 14.36 4.43
N SER A 259 1.48 13.34 4.36
CA SER A 259 2.56 13.31 3.39
C SER A 259 2.72 11.93 2.78
N ILE A 260 3.09 11.91 1.50
CA ILE A 260 3.53 10.71 0.80
C ILE A 260 4.84 11.00 0.07
N THR A 261 5.79 10.07 0.18
CA THR A 261 7.01 10.08 -0.62
C THR A 261 6.96 8.95 -1.65
N ILE A 262 7.18 9.30 -2.91
CA ILE A 262 7.21 8.39 -4.04
C ILE A 262 8.64 8.37 -4.58
N SER A 263 9.35 7.27 -4.33
CA SER A 263 10.77 7.13 -4.59
C SER A 263 11.02 6.08 -5.67
N CYS A 264 11.47 6.51 -6.86
CA CYS A 264 11.77 5.59 -7.97
C CYS A 264 12.85 6.13 -8.91
N ASP A 265 13.46 5.25 -9.70
CA ASP A 265 14.45 5.65 -10.70
C ASP A 265 13.83 5.81 -12.09
N SER A 266 12.71 5.15 -12.34
CA SER A 266 11.93 5.24 -13.57
C SER A 266 10.45 5.18 -13.25
N ILE A 267 9.67 6.07 -13.87
CA ILE A 267 8.22 6.12 -13.75
C ILE A 267 7.59 6.10 -15.14
N SER A 268 6.46 5.42 -15.30
CA SER A 268 5.64 5.45 -16.50
C SER A 268 4.17 5.63 -16.15
N PHE A 269 3.43 6.21 -17.10
CA PHE A 269 1.99 6.42 -17.01
C PHE A 269 1.34 5.70 -18.19
N GLY A 270 0.24 4.99 -17.94
CA GLY A 270 -0.63 4.46 -18.98
C GLY A 270 -1.35 5.57 -19.75
N ASP A 271 -2.20 5.17 -20.71
CA ASP A 271 -3.00 6.11 -21.52
C ASP A 271 -4.18 6.75 -20.76
N ASP A 272 -4.39 6.33 -19.50
CA ASP A 272 -5.55 6.63 -18.68
C ASP A 272 -5.38 7.81 -17.69
N ASP A 273 -6.47 8.14 -17.00
CA ASP A 273 -6.60 9.22 -16.01
C ASP A 273 -5.79 8.93 -14.72
N VAL A 274 -4.48 9.21 -14.76
CA VAL A 274 -3.63 9.22 -13.55
C VAL A 274 -3.60 10.61 -12.94
N VAL A 275 -3.88 10.73 -11.64
CA VAL A 275 -3.91 12.00 -10.91
C VAL A 275 -3.15 11.91 -9.59
N PHE A 276 -2.31 12.90 -9.32
CA PHE A 276 -1.72 13.20 -8.03
C PHE A 276 -2.36 14.48 -7.48
N ALA A 277 -3.30 14.32 -6.57
CA ALA A 277 -4.11 15.39 -6.02
C ALA A 277 -3.62 15.85 -4.64
N ILE A 278 -3.41 17.16 -4.49
CA ILE A 278 -3.26 17.81 -3.18
C ILE A 278 -4.60 18.44 -2.84
N ALA A 279 -5.25 18.00 -1.76
CA ALA A 279 -6.49 18.59 -1.26
C ALA A 279 -6.24 19.69 -0.22
N PRO A 280 -7.30 20.38 0.28
CA PRO A 280 -7.17 21.40 1.32
C PRO A 280 -6.32 20.94 2.52
N GLY A 281 -5.57 21.88 3.10
CA GLY A 281 -4.57 21.61 4.13
C GLY A 281 -3.13 21.94 3.69
N ALA A 282 -2.14 21.54 4.48
CA ALA A 282 -0.70 21.63 4.23
C ALA A 282 -0.09 20.28 3.79
N ALA A 283 -0.84 19.47 3.05
CA ALA A 283 -0.43 18.17 2.52
C ALA A 283 0.81 18.24 1.61
N VAL A 284 1.62 17.18 1.58
CA VAL A 284 2.85 17.11 0.78
C VAL A 284 2.94 15.81 0.00
N ILE A 285 3.08 15.90 -1.33
CA ILE A 285 3.56 14.78 -2.16
C ILE A 285 5.00 15.08 -2.56
N THR A 286 5.91 14.17 -2.26
CA THR A 286 7.34 14.28 -2.62
C THR A 286 7.72 13.19 -3.61
N PHE A 287 8.32 13.57 -4.73
CA PHE A 287 8.91 12.69 -5.72
C PHE A 287 10.43 12.73 -5.62
N ALA A 288 11.06 11.55 -5.56
CA ALA A 288 12.50 11.43 -5.43
C ALA A 288 13.07 10.23 -6.20
N GLY A 289 14.35 10.32 -6.59
CA GLY A 289 15.13 9.16 -7.00
C GLY A 289 15.45 8.23 -5.83
N LEU A 290 15.73 6.95 -6.11
CA LEU A 290 16.33 6.06 -5.10
C LEU A 290 17.79 6.43 -4.82
N GLY A 291 18.47 7.05 -5.78
CA GLY A 291 19.82 7.61 -5.66
C GLY A 291 19.83 9.14 -5.73
N ASP A 292 20.88 9.76 -5.20
CA ASP A 292 20.98 11.21 -5.03
C ASP A 292 20.95 12.03 -6.34
N ASP A 293 21.32 11.43 -7.47
CA ASP A 293 21.38 12.08 -8.79
C ASP A 293 20.29 11.60 -9.77
N ARG A 294 19.36 10.75 -9.31
CA ARG A 294 18.30 10.22 -10.17
C ARG A 294 17.04 11.05 -10.01
N ASN A 295 16.48 11.46 -11.15
CA ASN A 295 15.22 12.17 -11.21
C ASN A 295 14.26 11.39 -12.11
N PRO A 296 13.25 10.72 -11.54
CA PRO A 296 12.28 9.97 -12.33
C PRO A 296 11.38 10.90 -13.17
N PHE A 297 11.18 12.15 -12.74
CA PHE A 297 10.32 13.12 -13.44
C PHE A 297 11.15 14.05 -14.34
N LYS A 298 11.21 13.73 -15.63
CA LYS A 298 11.74 14.64 -16.67
C LYS A 298 10.58 15.24 -17.47
N PHE A 299 10.18 16.47 -17.14
CA PHE A 299 9.07 17.15 -17.81
C PHE A 299 9.39 17.53 -19.26
N ILE A 300 10.60 18.02 -19.53
CA ILE A 300 11.00 18.51 -20.86
C ILE A 300 12.00 17.54 -21.48
N GLY A 301 11.78 17.18 -22.75
CA GLY A 301 12.70 16.35 -23.54
C GLY A 301 12.88 14.91 -23.04
N GLY A 302 12.04 14.49 -22.08
CA GLY A 302 11.95 13.11 -21.65
C GLY A 302 11.24 12.25 -22.70
N PRO A 303 11.45 10.93 -22.69
CA PRO A 303 10.74 10.00 -23.57
C PRO A 303 9.28 9.76 -23.15
N ILE A 304 8.84 10.34 -22.03
CA ILE A 304 7.53 10.07 -21.42
C ILE A 304 6.57 11.20 -21.74
N SER A 305 5.44 10.88 -22.36
CA SER A 305 4.30 11.79 -22.43
C SER A 305 3.59 11.77 -21.08
N LEU A 306 3.45 12.93 -20.44
CA LEU A 306 2.77 13.04 -19.16
C LEU A 306 1.28 13.28 -19.37
N PRO A 307 0.39 12.59 -18.63
CA PRO A 307 -1.05 12.83 -18.68
C PRO A 307 -1.41 14.27 -18.37
N LYS A 308 -2.49 14.76 -19.00
CA LYS A 308 -3.08 16.04 -18.61
C LYS A 308 -3.76 15.89 -17.25
N GLY A 309 -3.67 16.91 -16.40
CA GLY A 309 -4.23 16.87 -15.06
C GLY A 309 -3.47 15.98 -14.07
N LEU A 310 -2.31 15.43 -14.47
CA LEU A 310 -1.48 14.57 -13.62
C LEU A 310 -1.20 15.18 -12.25
N LEU A 311 -0.97 16.49 -12.20
CA LEU A 311 -0.70 17.22 -10.96
C LEU A 311 -1.88 18.16 -10.70
N ASN A 312 -2.67 17.88 -9.67
CA ASN A 312 -3.91 18.63 -9.43
C ASN A 312 -3.93 19.22 -8.01
N PHE A 313 -4.20 20.52 -7.91
CA PHE A 313 -4.52 21.15 -6.64
C PHE A 313 -6.03 21.28 -6.50
N LEU A 314 -6.61 20.60 -5.50
CA LEU A 314 -8.03 20.71 -5.18
C LEU A 314 -8.24 21.86 -4.19
N THR A 315 -9.23 22.69 -4.48
CA THR A 315 -9.65 23.83 -3.67
C THR A 315 -11.15 23.76 -3.47
N GLU A 316 -11.60 23.49 -2.25
CA GLU A 316 -13.02 23.62 -1.89
C GLU A 316 -13.38 25.10 -1.75
N THR A 317 -12.49 25.89 -1.12
CA THR A 317 -12.53 27.36 -1.17
C THR A 317 -11.14 27.94 -1.49
N LYS A 318 -11.12 29.18 -2.00
CA LYS A 318 -9.89 29.87 -2.41
C LYS A 318 -9.01 30.14 -1.19
N GLY A 319 -7.86 29.47 -1.10
CA GLY A 319 -6.83 29.70 -0.08
C GLY A 319 -6.74 28.62 1.01
N ASP A 320 -7.62 27.62 1.01
CA ASP A 320 -7.61 26.54 2.00
C ASP A 320 -6.53 25.49 1.73
N ASN A 321 -6.06 25.40 0.49
CA ASN A 321 -4.98 24.51 0.11
C ASN A 321 -3.63 25.24 0.17
N LYS A 322 -2.84 24.85 1.15
CA LYS A 322 -1.45 25.26 1.43
C LYS A 322 -0.47 24.12 1.17
N GLY A 323 -0.92 23.05 0.54
CA GLY A 323 -0.12 21.88 0.26
C GLY A 323 0.85 22.13 -0.89
N LYS A 324 1.72 21.15 -1.12
CA LYS A 324 2.79 21.26 -2.11
C LYS A 324 3.16 19.94 -2.77
N LEU A 325 3.62 20.06 -4.01
CA LEU A 325 4.29 18.98 -4.76
C LEU A 325 5.78 19.28 -4.79
N ARG A 326 6.62 18.33 -4.38
CA ARG A 326 8.07 18.50 -4.30
C ARG A 326 8.77 17.49 -5.21
N PHE A 327 9.74 17.96 -5.98
CA PHE A 327 10.54 17.13 -6.89
C PHE A 327 12.02 17.26 -6.53
N ARG A 328 12.60 16.18 -6.02
CA ARG A 328 14.04 16.11 -5.70
C ARG A 328 14.86 15.96 -6.98
N GLY A 329 16.02 16.61 -7.03
CA GLY A 329 16.95 16.45 -8.16
C GLY A 329 16.51 17.14 -9.46
N MET A 330 15.40 17.88 -9.41
CA MET A 330 15.00 18.78 -10.48
C MET A 330 15.68 20.13 -10.33
N GLY A 331 16.40 20.56 -11.37
CA GLY A 331 16.85 21.93 -11.54
C GLY A 331 15.66 22.83 -11.84
N GLY A 332 14.78 23.03 -10.85
CA GLY A 332 13.54 23.76 -10.98
C GLY A 332 13.74 25.12 -11.65
N SER A 333 13.22 25.25 -12.86
CA SER A 333 13.28 26.49 -13.62
C SER A 333 11.89 27.05 -13.87
N ALA A 334 11.82 28.34 -14.20
CA ALA A 334 10.59 28.94 -14.70
C ALA A 334 10.06 28.23 -15.96
N PHE A 335 10.95 27.59 -16.74
CA PHE A 335 10.57 26.84 -17.94
C PHE A 335 9.85 25.54 -17.60
N ASP A 336 10.27 24.82 -16.55
CA ASP A 336 9.59 23.60 -16.10
C ASP A 336 8.17 23.92 -15.64
N HIS A 337 8.01 24.97 -14.82
CA HIS A 337 6.69 25.42 -14.38
C HIS A 337 5.82 25.86 -15.56
N ALA A 338 6.36 26.67 -16.48
CA ALA A 338 5.62 27.12 -17.66
C ALA A 338 5.17 25.95 -18.53
N TYR A 339 6.05 24.97 -18.77
CA TYR A 339 5.73 23.77 -19.54
C TYR A 339 4.61 22.95 -18.90
N LEU A 340 4.67 22.72 -17.58
CA LEU A 340 3.63 21.99 -16.84
C LEU A 340 2.26 22.64 -16.98
N VAL A 341 2.22 23.97 -16.86
CA VAL A 341 0.99 24.76 -16.99
C VAL A 341 0.49 24.76 -18.44
N GLU A 342 1.35 25.08 -19.42
CA GLU A 342 0.99 25.19 -20.83
C GLU A 342 0.54 23.86 -21.43
N SER A 343 1.13 22.75 -20.99
CA SER A 343 0.77 21.39 -21.43
C SER A 343 -0.49 20.87 -20.76
N GLY A 344 -0.99 21.56 -19.74
CA GLY A 344 -2.16 21.13 -18.96
C GLY A 344 -1.89 19.93 -18.04
N ILE A 345 -0.62 19.67 -17.71
CA ILE A 345 -0.20 18.64 -16.75
C ILE A 345 -0.52 19.12 -15.32
N LEU A 346 -0.33 20.43 -15.07
CA LEU A 346 -0.67 21.08 -13.81
C LEU A 346 -2.04 21.75 -13.88
N THR A 347 -2.94 21.34 -12.99
CA THR A 347 -4.34 21.80 -12.93
C THR A 347 -4.73 22.25 -11.51
N VAL A 348 -5.82 23.01 -11.45
CA VAL A 348 -6.52 23.37 -10.22
C VAL A 348 -7.98 22.98 -10.37
N ASN A 349 -8.50 22.13 -9.49
CA ASN A 349 -9.84 21.53 -9.62
C ASN A 349 -10.08 20.83 -10.97
N GLY A 350 -9.04 20.24 -11.56
CA GLY A 350 -9.11 19.60 -12.87
C GLY A 350 -9.02 20.57 -14.06
N ASP A 351 -9.17 21.87 -13.83
CA ASP A 351 -9.01 22.89 -14.87
C ASP A 351 -7.54 23.28 -15.05
N LYS A 352 -7.11 23.51 -16.30
CA LYS A 352 -5.77 24.00 -16.62
C LYS A 352 -5.50 25.32 -15.89
N ASP A 353 -4.38 25.42 -15.17
CA ASP A 353 -3.97 26.71 -14.58
C ASP A 353 -3.67 27.73 -15.69
N THR A 354 -4.12 28.96 -15.53
CA THR A 354 -3.83 30.06 -16.46
C THR A 354 -2.60 30.87 -16.02
N HIS A 355 -1.63 30.22 -15.36
CA HIS A 355 -0.48 30.82 -14.64
C HIS A 355 -0.84 31.75 -13.48
N ALA A 356 -2.12 31.85 -13.13
CA ALA A 356 -2.61 32.79 -12.14
C ALA A 356 -2.64 32.17 -10.75
N LEU A 357 -2.86 30.85 -10.66
CA LEU A 357 -3.19 30.17 -9.41
C LEU A 357 -2.01 29.42 -8.81
N THR A 358 -1.10 28.87 -9.61
CA THR A 358 0.06 28.14 -9.09
C THR A 358 1.35 28.97 -9.14
N GLY A 359 2.27 28.68 -8.24
CA GLY A 359 3.62 29.22 -8.17
C GLY A 359 4.64 28.10 -7.96
N TRP A 360 5.91 28.48 -8.03
CA TRP A 360 7.02 27.57 -7.78
C TRP A 360 8.13 28.26 -6.99
N VAL A 361 8.94 27.46 -6.30
CA VAL A 361 10.13 27.89 -5.58
C VAL A 361 11.12 26.72 -5.48
N THR A 362 12.41 27.03 -5.30
CA THR A 362 13.39 26.02 -4.89
C THR A 362 13.50 26.03 -3.37
N GLU A 363 13.00 24.97 -2.73
CA GLU A 363 13.20 24.75 -1.30
C GLU A 363 14.48 23.95 -1.07
N THR A 364 15.13 24.12 0.07
CA THR A 364 16.24 23.26 0.48
C THR A 364 15.90 22.64 1.83
N GLU A 365 15.99 21.31 1.92
CA GLU A 365 15.81 20.56 3.15
C GLU A 365 17.02 19.66 3.36
N ASN A 366 17.68 19.78 4.51
CA ASN A 366 18.90 19.02 4.82
C ASN A 366 19.99 19.13 3.72
N GLY A 367 20.12 20.30 3.10
CA GLY A 367 21.07 20.55 2.02
C GLY A 367 20.66 19.99 0.65
N VAL A 368 19.49 19.33 0.55
CA VAL A 368 18.96 18.78 -0.69
C VAL A 368 17.98 19.79 -1.31
N PRO A 369 18.16 20.19 -2.58
CA PRO A 369 17.25 21.09 -3.27
C PRO A 369 16.02 20.35 -3.80
N TYR A 370 14.87 21.01 -3.73
CA TYR A 370 13.58 20.56 -4.24
C TYR A 370 12.94 21.64 -5.10
N PHE A 371 12.59 21.30 -6.34
CA PHE A 371 11.63 22.08 -7.10
C PHE A 371 10.24 21.87 -6.48
N THR A 372 9.63 22.95 -6.00
CA THR A 372 8.38 22.88 -5.23
C THR A 372 7.30 23.69 -5.92
N LEU A 373 6.17 23.05 -6.22
CA LEU A 373 4.95 23.68 -6.73
C LEU A 373 3.96 23.89 -5.58
N TYR A 374 3.25 25.02 -5.61
CA TYR A 374 2.25 25.38 -4.61
C TYR A 374 1.17 26.28 -5.21
N LEU A 375 0.02 26.42 -4.53
CA LEU A 375 -0.97 27.44 -4.85
C LEU A 375 -0.54 28.80 -4.33
N LYS A 376 -0.55 29.82 -5.19
CA LYS A 376 -0.41 31.22 -4.78
C LYS A 376 -1.59 31.53 -3.86
N ALA A 377 -1.30 31.90 -2.62
CA ALA A 377 -2.32 32.37 -1.69
C ALA A 377 -3.17 33.43 -2.40
N GLY A 378 -4.47 33.18 -2.46
CA GLY A 378 -5.42 34.07 -3.12
C GLY A 378 -5.27 35.48 -2.61
N ARG A 379 -4.88 36.41 -3.48
CA ARG A 379 -5.06 37.84 -3.24
C ARG A 379 -6.52 38.17 -3.01
#